data_AF-A0A836RI79-F1
#
_entry.id   AF-A0A836RI79-F1
#
_cell.length_a   1.000
_cell.length_b   1.000
_cell.length_c   1.000
_cell.angle_alpha   90.00
_cell.angle_beta   90.00
_cell.angle_gamma   90.00
#
_symmetry.space_group_name_H-M   'P 1'
#
loop_
_entity.id
_entity.type
_entity.pdbx_description
1 polymer ?
#
loop_
_entity_poly.entity_id
_entity_poly.type
_entity_poly.pdbx_seq_one_letter_code
_entity_poly.pdbx_strand_id
1 'polypeptide(L)'
;MIPAILKEYAKAKVLTNEKCAGILKDLLQIPDQRFEIIKDGDAVDIGGRTLKFLITLWIHWPETMLTYLEEDRILFTCDLFGSHLATSDLFVNDLRKTYLSAKRYYAEIMMPFRNHI
;
A
#
# COMPACT_ATOMS: atom_id res chain seq x y z
N MET A 1 -9.22 11.78 -3.78
CA MET A 1 -8.88 11.68 -2.34
C MET A 1 -7.54 12.32 -2.01
N ILE A 2 -6.41 11.87 -2.59
CA ILE A 2 -5.07 12.40 -2.27
C ILE A 2 -4.95 13.93 -2.47
N PRO A 3 -5.36 14.54 -3.60
CA PRO A 3 -5.25 16.00 -3.76
C PRO A 3 -6.06 16.79 -2.74
N ALA A 4 -7.21 16.26 -2.29
CA ALA A 4 -8.04 16.90 -1.29
C ALA A 4 -7.34 16.92 0.09
N ILE A 5 -6.72 15.81 0.49
CA ILE A 5 -5.92 15.74 1.73
C ILE A 5 -4.74 16.70 1.65
N LEU A 6 -4.02 16.73 0.52
CA LEU A 6 -2.87 17.62 0.34
C LEU A 6 -3.24 19.11 0.31
N LYS A 7 -4.47 19.44 -0.11
CA LYS A 7 -5.01 20.80 -0.06
C LYS A 7 -5.34 21.22 1.37
N GLU A 8 -5.95 20.32 2.15
CA GLU A 8 -6.35 20.58 3.54
C GLU A 8 -5.12 20.67 4.47
N TYR A 9 -4.16 19.77 4.29
CA TYR A 9 -2.98 19.68 5.14
C TYR A 9 -1.73 20.13 4.38
N ALA A 10 -1.41 21.42 4.47
CA ALA A 10 -0.30 22.03 3.73
C ALA A 10 1.07 21.40 4.02
N LYS A 11 1.28 20.86 5.23
CA LYS A 11 2.53 20.20 5.64
C LYS A 11 2.59 18.70 5.30
N ALA A 12 1.48 18.10 4.87
CA ALA A 12 1.45 16.68 4.54
C ALA A 12 2.27 16.41 3.28
N LYS A 13 3.04 15.32 3.32
CA LYS A 13 3.80 14.76 2.20
C LYS A 13 3.31 13.37 1.86
N VAL A 14 3.45 12.99 0.59
CA VAL A 14 3.23 11.64 0.10
C VAL A 14 4.55 10.89 0.17
N LEU A 15 4.65 9.94 1.10
CA LEU A 15 5.78 9.01 1.19
C LEU A 15 5.52 7.84 0.25
N THR A 16 6.36 7.67 -0.76
CA THR A 16 6.19 6.62 -1.78
C THR A 16 7.48 6.39 -2.56
N ASN A 17 7.55 5.41 -3.45
CA ASN A 17 8.71 5.20 -4.33
C ASN A 17 8.65 6.05 -5.62
N GLU A 18 9.77 6.06 -6.35
CA GLU A 18 9.94 6.86 -7.58
C GLU A 18 8.88 6.57 -8.65
N LYS A 19 8.52 5.30 -8.88
CA LYS A 19 7.53 4.91 -9.88
C LYS A 19 6.13 5.42 -9.53
N CYS A 20 5.72 5.23 -8.27
CA CYS A 20 4.43 5.70 -7.78
C CYS A 20 4.35 7.23 -7.83
N ALA A 21 5.43 7.94 -7.45
CA ALA A 21 5.48 9.39 -7.54
C ALA A 21 5.27 9.87 -8.99
N GLY A 22 5.89 9.21 -9.98
CA GLY A 22 5.64 9.49 -11.40
C GLY A 22 4.17 9.34 -11.78
N ILE A 23 3.57 8.18 -11.46
CA ILE A 23 2.15 7.89 -11.73
C ILE A 23 1.23 8.95 -11.09
N LEU A 24 1.48 9.32 -9.83
CA LEU A 24 0.66 10.29 -9.11
C LEU A 24 0.81 11.72 -9.65
N LYS A 25 1.98 12.10 -10.18
CA LYS A 25 2.17 13.38 -10.87
C LYS A 25 1.34 13.42 -12.15
N ASP A 26 1.44 12.38 -12.97
CA ASP A 26 0.77 12.32 -14.26
C ASP A 26 -0.76 12.27 -14.10
N LEU A 27 -1.26 11.41 -13.21
CA LEU A 27 -2.69 11.19 -13.05
C LEU A 27 -3.38 12.24 -12.17
N LEU A 28 -2.70 12.76 -11.14
CA LEU A 28 -3.31 13.61 -10.12
C LEU A 28 -2.72 15.03 -10.06
N GLN A 29 -1.72 15.34 -10.90
CA GLN A 29 -1.10 16.67 -11.00
C GLN A 29 -0.55 17.17 -9.65
N ILE A 30 -0.02 16.26 -8.84
CA ILE A 30 0.57 16.59 -7.54
C ILE A 30 1.98 17.17 -7.76
N PRO A 31 2.32 18.35 -7.19
CA PRO A 31 3.65 18.95 -7.34
C PRO A 31 4.76 18.10 -6.73
N ASP A 32 5.95 18.13 -7.34
CA ASP A 32 7.13 17.38 -6.91
C ASP A 32 7.48 17.57 -5.42
N GLN A 33 7.33 18.80 -4.91
CA GLN A 33 7.69 19.14 -3.53
C GLN A 33 6.78 18.47 -2.49
N ARG A 34 5.66 17.87 -2.91
CA ARG A 34 4.75 17.13 -2.03
C ARG A 34 5.16 15.68 -1.83
N PHE A 35 6.18 15.19 -2.53
CA PHE A 35 6.65 13.82 -2.42
C PHE A 35 7.90 13.70 -1.55
N GLU A 36 7.98 12.59 -0.83
CA GLU A 36 9.19 12.11 -0.19
C GLU A 36 9.46 10.70 -0.71
N ILE A 37 10.56 10.54 -1.45
CA ILE A 37 10.87 9.28 -2.12
C ILE A 37 11.56 8.34 -1.15
N ILE A 38 10.94 7.19 -0.90
CA ILE A 38 11.52 6.10 -0.11
C ILE A 38 12.10 5.01 -1.01
N LYS A 39 13.11 4.31 -0.50
CA LYS A 39 13.77 3.16 -1.11
C LYS A 39 13.45 1.90 -0.33
N ASP A 40 13.83 0.75 -0.90
CA ASP A 40 13.67 -0.53 -0.23
C ASP A 40 14.46 -0.59 1.08
N GLY A 41 13.78 -0.99 2.15
CA GLY A 41 14.33 -1.07 3.49
C GLY A 41 14.42 0.25 4.25
N ASP A 42 14.07 1.39 3.65
CA ASP A 42 14.00 2.67 4.36
C ASP A 42 13.00 2.60 5.52
N ALA A 43 13.25 3.38 6.56
CA ALA A 43 12.40 3.44 7.74
C ALA A 43 12.20 4.89 8.20
N VAL A 44 11.00 5.19 8.68
CA VAL A 44 10.62 6.51 9.20
C VAL A 44 9.99 6.36 10.58
N ASP A 45 10.54 7.08 11.56
CA ASP A 45 9.93 7.23 12.88
C ASP A 45 8.83 8.29 12.83
N ILE A 46 7.63 7.92 13.26
CA ILE A 46 6.43 8.76 13.32
C ILE A 46 6.05 9.13 14.77
N GLY A 47 7.00 9.06 15.71
CA GLY A 47 6.82 9.47 17.09
C GLY A 47 6.82 8.29 18.07
N GLY A 48 7.90 7.50 18.07
CA GLY A 48 8.04 6.29 18.87
C GLY A 48 7.44 5.05 18.20
N ARG A 49 7.19 5.15 16.89
CA ARG A 49 6.67 4.07 16.03
C ARG A 49 7.40 4.14 14.70
N THR A 50 7.88 3.01 14.20
CA THR A 50 8.74 2.93 13.04
C THR A 50 8.02 2.27 11.89
N LEU A 51 7.86 2.99 10.78
CA LEU A 51 7.35 2.48 9.52
C LEU A 51 8.53 2.10 8.62
N LYS A 52 8.72 0.81 8.38
CA LYS A 52 9.69 0.26 7.43
C LYS A 52 9.02 -0.03 6.09
N PHE A 53 9.63 0.39 5.00
CA PHE A 53 9.08 0.24 3.65
C PHE A 53 9.76 -0.92 2.92
N LEU A 54 8.94 -1.75 2.26
CA LEU A 54 9.38 -2.90 1.48
C LEU A 54 8.91 -2.70 0.04
N ILE A 55 9.83 -2.52 -0.90
CA ILE A 55 9.50 -2.30 -2.31
C ILE A 55 9.31 -3.65 -3.00
N THR A 56 8.06 -3.94 -3.38
CA THR A 56 7.65 -5.23 -3.95
C THR A 56 7.07 -5.02 -5.34
N LEU A 57 7.93 -4.60 -6.28
CA LEU A 57 7.51 -4.26 -7.64
C LEU A 57 6.82 -5.45 -8.33
N TRP A 58 5.81 -5.14 -9.15
CA TRP A 58 5.03 -6.11 -9.92
C TRP A 58 4.22 -7.10 -9.10
N ILE A 59 4.02 -6.87 -7.80
CA ILE A 59 2.88 -7.45 -7.10
C ILE A 59 1.63 -6.65 -7.50
N HIS A 60 0.93 -7.10 -8.55
CA HIS A 60 -0.17 -6.42 -9.24
C HIS A 60 0.22 -5.16 -10.04
N TRP A 61 1.00 -4.24 -9.47
CA TRP A 61 1.42 -2.99 -10.09
C TRP A 61 2.94 -2.78 -10.05
N PRO A 62 3.52 -2.06 -11.03
CA PRO A 62 4.97 -1.84 -11.13
C PRO A 62 5.55 -1.03 -9.97
N GLU A 63 4.74 -0.33 -9.19
CA GLU A 63 5.13 0.54 -8.08
C GLU A 63 4.77 -0.02 -6.70
N THR A 64 4.23 -1.23 -6.61
CA THR A 64 3.72 -1.76 -5.34
C THR A 64 4.79 -1.77 -4.25
N MET A 65 4.38 -1.35 -3.05
CA MET A 65 5.18 -1.38 -1.83
C MET A 65 4.32 -1.79 -0.63
N LEU A 66 4.95 -2.41 0.36
CA LEU A 66 4.36 -2.75 1.64
C LEU A 66 4.95 -1.85 2.72
N THR A 67 4.22 -1.63 3.80
CA THR A 67 4.71 -0.88 4.96
C THR A 67 4.58 -1.75 6.21
N TYR A 68 5.66 -1.89 6.96
CA TYR A 68 5.71 -2.66 8.19
C TYR A 68 5.87 -1.73 9.38
N LEU A 69 4.93 -1.78 10.33
CA LEU A 69 5.03 -1.11 11.62
C LEU A 69 5.74 -2.05 12.60
N GLU A 70 6.97 -1.68 12.97
CA GLU A 70 7.88 -2.61 13.66
C GLU A 70 7.43 -2.98 15.07
N GLU A 71 6.96 -1.99 15.84
CA GLU A 71 6.64 -2.15 17.26
C GLU A 71 5.39 -3.02 17.47
N ASP A 72 4.37 -2.83 16.62
CA ASP A 72 3.10 -3.57 16.70
C ASP A 72 3.11 -4.83 15.82
N ARG A 73 4.18 -5.05 15.02
CA ARG A 73 4.32 -6.15 14.06
C ARG A 73 3.17 -6.22 13.05
N ILE A 74 2.74 -5.07 12.55
CA ILE A 74 1.64 -4.96 11.58
C ILE A 74 2.21 -4.72 10.19
N LEU A 75 1.82 -5.55 9.23
CA LEU A 75 2.16 -5.36 7.81
C LEU A 75 0.96 -4.82 7.05
N PHE A 76 1.09 -3.60 6.53
CA PHE A 76 0.16 -2.98 5.59
C PHE A 76 0.54 -3.41 4.18
N THR A 77 -0.23 -4.33 3.61
CA THR A 77 0.13 -5.04 2.37
C THR A 77 -0.51 -4.49 1.11
N CYS A 78 -1.26 -3.39 1.21
CA CYS A 78 -2.08 -2.87 0.10
C CYS A 78 -3.00 -3.98 -0.44
N ASP A 79 -2.92 -4.28 -1.74
CA ASP A 79 -3.70 -5.31 -2.42
C ASP A 79 -3.24 -6.75 -2.10
N LEU A 80 -1.98 -6.94 -1.71
CA LEU A 80 -1.43 -8.27 -1.42
C LEU A 80 -2.13 -8.87 -0.19
N PHE A 81 -2.55 -10.14 -0.29
CA PHE A 81 -3.39 -10.85 0.68
C PHE A 81 -4.81 -10.29 0.87
N GLY A 82 -5.23 -9.36 0.01
CA GLY A 82 -6.58 -8.80 0.00
C GLY A 82 -7.66 -9.75 -0.52
N SER A 83 -8.90 -9.26 -0.45
CA SER A 83 -10.06 -9.92 -1.06
C SER A 83 -11.17 -8.92 -1.36
N HIS A 84 -12.00 -9.19 -2.37
CA HIS A 84 -13.24 -8.44 -2.58
C HIS A 84 -14.36 -9.04 -1.73
N LEU A 85 -14.60 -8.45 -0.56
CA LEU A 85 -15.64 -8.88 0.38
C LEU A 85 -16.19 -7.66 1.16
N ALA A 86 -17.48 -7.36 0.97
CA ALA A 86 -18.17 -6.35 1.78
C ALA A 86 -18.69 -6.98 3.09
N THR A 87 -18.40 -6.33 4.21
CA THR A 87 -18.82 -6.73 5.56
C THR A 87 -18.85 -5.50 6.49
N SER A 88 -19.61 -5.55 7.57
CA SER A 88 -19.56 -4.55 8.65
C SER A 88 -18.41 -4.78 9.62
N ASP A 89 -17.82 -5.98 9.61
CA ASP A 89 -16.71 -6.35 10.49
C ASP A 89 -15.38 -5.88 9.94
N LEU A 90 -14.53 -5.31 10.80
CA LEU A 90 -13.17 -4.90 10.42
C LEU A 90 -12.21 -6.10 10.32
N PHE A 91 -12.34 -7.06 11.23
CA PHE A 91 -11.48 -8.23 11.31
C PHE A 91 -12.17 -9.47 10.72
N VAL A 92 -11.35 -10.44 10.31
CA VAL A 92 -11.85 -11.72 9.79
C VAL A 92 -12.56 -12.49 10.89
N ASN A 93 -13.89 -12.53 10.81
CA ASN A 93 -14.73 -13.31 11.73
C ASN A 93 -15.26 -14.61 11.09
N ASP A 94 -15.40 -14.67 9.76
CA ASP A 94 -15.77 -15.88 9.02
C ASP A 94 -14.65 -16.26 8.04
N LEU A 95 -13.83 -17.21 8.46
CA LEU A 95 -12.69 -17.68 7.68
C LEU A 95 -13.11 -18.31 6.34
N ARG A 96 -14.25 -19.02 6.30
CA ARG A 96 -14.69 -19.73 5.09
C ARG A 96 -15.10 -18.72 4.02
N LYS A 97 -15.88 -17.71 4.41
CA LYS A 97 -16.32 -16.65 3.50
C LYS A 97 -15.14 -15.84 2.99
N THR A 98 -14.24 -15.40 3.89
CA THR A 98 -13.04 -14.65 3.53
C THR A 98 -12.12 -15.48 2.63
N TYR A 99 -11.90 -16.76 2.94
CA TYR A 99 -11.06 -17.64 2.12
C TYR A 99 -11.58 -17.77 0.69
N LEU A 100 -12.89 -17.92 0.50
CA LEU A 100 -13.47 -18.05 -0.85
C LEU A 100 -13.25 -16.77 -1.67
N SER A 101 -13.48 -15.59 -1.07
CA SER A 101 -13.22 -14.30 -1.71
C SER A 101 -11.73 -14.08 -1.99
N ALA A 102 -10.85 -14.41 -1.04
CA ALA A 102 -9.39 -14.26 -1.18
C ALA A 102 -8.83 -15.20 -2.25
N LYS A 103 -9.30 -16.46 -2.30
CA LYS A 103 -8.92 -17.42 -3.35
C LYS A 103 -9.28 -16.91 -4.73
N ARG A 104 -10.48 -16.35 -4.88
CA ARG A 104 -10.93 -15.75 -6.14
C ARG A 104 -10.08 -14.54 -6.51
N TYR A 105 -9.87 -13.61 -5.57
CA TYR A 105 -9.03 -12.43 -5.75
C TYR A 105 -7.61 -12.82 -6.19
N TYR A 106 -7.00 -13.80 -5.52
CA TYR A 106 -5.69 -14.30 -5.89
C TYR A 106 -5.69 -14.88 -7.31
N ALA A 107 -6.67 -15.72 -7.65
CA ALA A 107 -6.72 -16.35 -8.97
C ALA A 107 -6.93 -15.33 -10.12
N GLU A 108 -7.75 -14.31 -9.89
CA GLU A 108 -8.15 -13.36 -10.92
C GLU A 108 -7.16 -12.19 -11.07
N ILE A 109 -6.45 -11.79 -10.00
CA ILE A 109 -5.58 -10.61 -9.98
C ILE A 109 -4.12 -10.97 -9.74
N MET A 110 -3.83 -11.76 -8.69
CA MET A 110 -2.45 -11.96 -8.21
C MET A 110 -1.71 -13.11 -8.90
N MET A 111 -2.41 -14.12 -9.41
CA MET A 111 -1.82 -15.35 -9.97
C MET A 111 -0.79 -15.11 -11.09
N PRO A 112 -0.94 -14.12 -12.00
CA PRO A 112 0.10 -13.80 -12.99
C PRO A 112 1.42 -13.36 -12.36
N PHE A 113 1.37 -12.79 -11.16
CA PHE A 113 2.50 -12.20 -10.45
C PHE A 113 3.14 -13.14 -9.42
N ARG A 114 2.73 -14.42 -9.36
CA ARG A 114 3.17 -15.40 -8.35
C ARG A 114 4.68 -15.60 -8.21
N ASN A 115 5.47 -15.24 -9.22
CA ASN A 115 6.94 -15.33 -9.18
C ASN A 115 7.60 -14.10 -8.51
N HIS A 116 6.81 -13.07 -8.23
CA HIS A 116 7.21 -11.84 -7.53
C HIS A 116 6.71 -11.80 -6.07
N ILE A 117 5.90 -12.79 -5.67
CA ILE A 117 5.36 -12.94 -4.32
C ILE A 117 6.26 -13.86 -3.52
#